data_AF-A0A4Q3DGF8-F1
#
_entry.id   AF-A0A4Q3DGF8-F1
#
_cell.length_a   1.000
_cell.length_b   1.000
_cell.length_c   1.000
_cell.angle_alpha   90.00
_cell.angle_beta   90.00
_cell.angle_gamma   90.00
#
_symmetry.space_group_name_H-M   'P 1'
#
loop_
_entity.id
_entity.type
_entity.pdbx_description
1 polymer ?
#
loop_
_entity_poly.entity_id
_entity_poly.type
_entity_poly.pdbx_seq_one_letter_code
_entity_poly.pdbx_strand_id
1 'polypeptide(L)'
;MYAALKSYLERDHKKEWEEWLQRAKLIGAQLETVQTVKTETHIDPGPANAFPSLDVVWDFSKVKIKPQEVLAALKNGTPSIVANGNDKKLNIGVVLLRPDQVDVVAKRVKEVLQQAV
;
A
#
# COMPACT_ATOMS: atom_id res chain seq x y z
N MET A 1 -12.05 17.57 -21.22
CA MET A 1 -13.00 17.08 -20.19
C MET A 1 -13.86 15.92 -20.68
N TYR A 2 -14.35 15.90 -21.93
CA TYR A 2 -15.21 14.83 -22.45
C TYR A 2 -14.64 13.40 -22.30
N ALA A 3 -13.38 13.18 -22.66
CA ALA A 3 -12.76 11.85 -22.60
C ALA A 3 -12.69 11.26 -21.18
N ALA A 4 -12.36 12.08 -20.17
CA ALA A 4 -12.30 11.65 -18.77
C ALA A 4 -13.71 11.31 -18.23
N LEU A 5 -14.71 12.16 -18.53
CA LEU A 5 -16.09 11.91 -18.14
C LEU A 5 -16.65 10.63 -18.79
N LYS A 6 -16.42 10.46 -20.10
CA LYS A 6 -16.81 9.25 -20.83
C LYS A 6 -16.17 8.00 -20.22
N SER A 7 -14.85 8.02 -20.00
CA SER A 7 -14.13 6.88 -19.40
C SER A 7 -14.62 6.56 -17.99
N TYR A 8 -14.98 7.57 -17.20
CA TYR A 8 -15.55 7.35 -15.87
C TYR A 8 -16.92 6.67 -15.95
N LEU A 9 -17.83 7.20 -16.77
CA LEU A 9 -19.20 6.67 -16.90
C LEU A 9 -19.24 5.25 -17.50
N GLU A 10 -18.29 4.91 -18.37
CA GLU A 10 -18.17 3.58 -18.98
C GLU A 10 -17.44 2.56 -18.07
N ARG A 11 -16.87 3.00 -16.96
CA ARG A 11 -16.07 2.14 -16.08
C ARG A 11 -16.96 1.26 -15.22
N ASP A 12 -16.59 -0.01 -15.11
CA ASP A 12 -17.13 -0.90 -14.10
C ASP A 12 -16.50 -0.58 -12.74
N HIS A 13 -17.15 0.30 -11.98
CA HIS A 13 -16.67 0.71 -10.66
C HIS A 13 -16.69 -0.42 -9.62
N LYS A 14 -17.55 -1.43 -9.77
CA LYS A 14 -17.57 -2.58 -8.86
C LYS A 14 -16.35 -3.44 -9.08
N LYS A 15 -16.04 -3.74 -10.34
CA LYS A 15 -14.83 -4.47 -10.70
C LYS A 15 -13.57 -3.71 -10.28
N GLU A 16 -13.52 -2.40 -10.50
CA GLU A 16 -12.39 -1.56 -10.09
C GLU A 16 -12.19 -1.60 -8.55
N TRP A 17 -13.28 -1.55 -7.79
CA TRP A 17 -13.24 -1.70 -6.34
C TRP A 17 -12.68 -3.05 -5.90
N GLU A 18 -13.17 -4.14 -6.50
CA GLU A 18 -12.68 -5.50 -6.24
C GLU A 18 -11.18 -5.65 -6.57
N GLU A 19 -10.74 -5.05 -7.68
CA GLU A 19 -9.31 -5.02 -8.04
C GLU A 19 -8.48 -4.30 -6.97
N TRP A 20 -8.94 -3.16 -6.45
CA TRP A 20 -8.22 -2.46 -5.38
C TRP A 20 -8.12 -3.30 -4.10
N LEU A 21 -9.21 -3.97 -3.70
CA LEU A 21 -9.20 -4.89 -2.56
C LEU A 21 -8.24 -6.06 -2.78
N GLN A 22 -8.20 -6.62 -4.00
CA GLN A 22 -7.26 -7.68 -4.35
C GLN A 22 -5.81 -7.22 -4.27
N ARG A 23 -5.49 -6.00 -4.76
CA ARG A 23 -4.15 -5.41 -4.62
C ARG A 23 -3.72 -5.29 -3.16
N ALA A 24 -4.60 -4.76 -2.31
CA ALA A 24 -4.35 -4.64 -0.87
C ALA A 24 -4.09 -6.01 -0.22
N LYS A 25 -4.91 -7.01 -0.55
CA LYS A 25 -4.76 -8.39 -0.06
C LYS A 25 -3.44 -9.03 -0.50
N LEU A 26 -3.04 -8.88 -1.77
CA LEU A 26 -1.79 -9.44 -2.30
C LEU A 26 -0.56 -8.85 -1.62
N ILE A 27 -0.54 -7.52 -1.46
CA ILE A 27 0.55 -6.83 -0.74
C ILE A 27 0.57 -7.31 0.71
N GLY A 28 -0.58 -7.28 1.41
CA GLY A 28 -0.69 -7.69 2.81
C GLY A 28 -0.18 -9.11 3.05
N ALA A 29 -0.62 -10.07 2.23
CA ALA A 29 -0.20 -11.47 2.35
C ALA A 29 1.32 -11.66 2.22
N GLN A 30 1.99 -10.86 1.38
CA GLN A 30 3.46 -10.92 1.30
C GLN A 30 4.13 -10.28 2.51
N LEU A 31 3.62 -9.15 3.01
CA LEU A 31 4.20 -8.44 4.15
C LEU A 31 4.06 -9.23 5.46
N GLU A 32 2.94 -9.93 5.65
CA GLU A 32 2.67 -10.76 6.84
C GLU A 32 3.58 -11.99 6.95
N THR A 33 4.41 -12.27 5.94
CA THR A 33 5.48 -13.27 6.06
C THR A 33 6.68 -12.77 6.89
N VAL A 34 6.76 -11.47 7.17
CA VAL A 34 7.77 -10.87 8.06
C VAL A 34 7.27 -10.94 9.50
N GLN A 35 8.12 -11.35 10.43
CA GLN A 35 7.74 -11.55 11.83
C GLN A 35 7.14 -10.27 12.44
N THR A 36 6.02 -10.42 13.14
CA THR A 36 5.24 -9.34 13.80
C THR A 36 4.49 -8.37 12.89
N VAL A 37 4.71 -8.40 11.58
CA VAL A 37 3.98 -7.54 10.65
C VAL A 37 2.52 -7.97 10.57
N LYS A 38 1.61 -7.01 10.70
CA LYS A 38 0.17 -7.17 10.50
C LYS A 38 -0.33 -6.14 9.51
N THR A 39 -1.29 -6.52 8.68
CA THR A 39 -1.90 -5.62 7.72
C THR A 39 -3.42 -5.55 7.87
N GLU A 40 -3.99 -4.39 7.56
CA GLU A 40 -5.43 -4.17 7.58
C GLU A 40 -5.83 -3.28 6.41
N THR A 41 -6.91 -3.65 5.71
CA THR A 41 -7.47 -2.76 4.69
C THR A 41 -8.23 -1.63 5.37
N HIS A 42 -7.82 -0.40 5.09
CA HIS A 42 -8.42 0.81 5.65
C HIS A 42 -9.17 1.58 4.56
N ILE A 43 -10.42 1.96 4.86
CA ILE A 43 -11.26 2.82 4.03
C ILE A 43 -11.47 4.11 4.83
N ASP A 44 -11.11 5.25 4.24
CA ASP A 44 -11.32 6.56 4.87
C ASP A 44 -12.84 6.83 5.02
N PRO A 45 -13.33 7.22 6.21
CA PRO A 45 -14.75 7.48 6.44
C PRO A 45 -15.24 8.81 5.84
N GLY A 46 -14.33 9.65 5.33
CA GLY A 46 -14.64 10.95 4.77
C GLY A 46 -15.50 10.89 3.50
N PRO A 47 -16.20 11.99 3.17
CA PRO A 47 -17.04 12.07 1.96
C PRO A 47 -16.21 12.08 0.67
N ALA A 48 -14.90 12.23 0.76
CA ALA A 48 -13.95 12.20 -0.33
C ALA A 48 -12.84 11.20 -0.01
N ASN A 49 -12.27 10.58 -1.04
CA ASN A 49 -11.20 9.58 -0.91
C ASN A 49 -11.60 8.33 -0.10
N ALA A 50 -12.89 7.96 -0.09
CA ALA A 50 -13.41 6.73 0.49
C ALA A 50 -13.06 5.49 -0.36
N PHE A 51 -11.78 5.32 -0.70
CA PHE A 51 -11.23 4.18 -1.41
C PHE A 51 -10.28 3.40 -0.50
N PRO A 52 -10.04 2.10 -0.79
CA PRO A 52 -9.21 1.28 0.07
C PRO A 52 -7.73 1.69 0.02
N SER A 53 -7.08 1.50 1.16
CA SER A 53 -5.63 1.55 1.36
C SER A 53 -5.23 0.40 2.28
N LEU A 54 -3.94 0.10 2.40
CA LEU A 54 -3.43 -0.93 3.28
C LEU A 54 -2.61 -0.32 4.42
N ASP A 55 -3.10 -0.43 5.64
CA ASP A 55 -2.33 -0.11 6.83
C ASP A 55 -1.41 -1.28 7.19
N VAL A 56 -0.17 -0.97 7.55
CA VAL A 56 0.86 -1.94 7.92
C VAL A 56 1.48 -1.50 9.24
N VAL A 57 1.48 -2.41 10.21
CA VAL A 57 2.02 -2.21 11.57
C VAL A 57 2.91 -3.37 11.96
N TRP A 58 3.89 -3.11 12.82
CA TRP A 58 4.81 -4.12 13.33
C TRP A 58 5.34 -3.75 14.73
N ASP A 59 5.95 -4.71 15.40
CA ASP A 59 6.60 -4.49 16.69
C ASP A 59 8.00 -3.92 16.49
N PHE A 60 8.24 -2.67 16.93
CA PHE A 60 9.53 -1.99 16.78
C PHE A 60 10.66 -2.62 17.59
N SER A 61 10.36 -3.48 18.57
CA SER A 61 11.38 -4.27 19.28
C SER A 61 11.91 -5.44 18.45
N LYS A 62 11.13 -5.89 17.45
CA LYS A 62 11.45 -7.02 16.56
C LYS A 62 11.88 -6.56 15.17
N VAL A 63 11.25 -5.51 14.64
CA VAL A 63 11.58 -4.92 13.34
C VAL A 63 11.97 -3.47 13.60
N LYS A 64 13.28 -3.23 13.74
CA LYS A 64 13.91 -2.02 14.29
C LYS A 64 14.03 -0.88 13.28
N ILE A 65 12.93 -0.59 12.59
CA ILE A 65 12.81 0.54 11.66
C ILE A 65 11.48 1.24 11.89
N LYS A 66 11.48 2.57 11.87
CA LYS A 66 10.26 3.38 11.98
C LYS A 66 9.59 3.54 10.61
N PRO A 67 8.27 3.75 10.56
CA PRO A 67 7.56 3.95 9.29
C PRO A 67 8.14 5.09 8.43
N GLN A 68 8.59 6.18 9.03
CA GLN A 68 9.22 7.30 8.31
C GLN A 68 10.52 6.90 7.61
N GLU A 69 11.30 6.00 8.21
CA GLU A 69 12.55 5.49 7.62
C GLU A 69 12.26 4.53 6.48
N VAL A 70 11.20 3.71 6.61
CA VAL A 70 10.69 2.89 5.50
C VAL A 70 10.28 3.78 4.32
N LEU A 71 9.51 4.84 4.56
CA LEU A 71 9.09 5.79 3.52
C LEU A 71 10.30 6.43 2.80
N ALA A 72 11.32 6.83 3.55
CA ALA A 72 12.55 7.37 2.98
C ALA A 72 13.30 6.33 2.13
N ALA A 73 13.43 5.09 2.61
CA ALA A 73 14.08 4.00 1.90
C ALA A 73 13.35 3.61 0.61
N LEU A 74 12.01 3.63 0.61
CA LEU A 74 11.18 3.41 -0.56
C LEU A 74 11.33 4.52 -1.59
N LYS A 75 11.29 5.79 -1.14
CA LYS A 75 11.43 6.95 -2.02
C LYS A 75 12.81 7.02 -2.68
N ASN A 76 13.86 6.69 -1.95
CA ASN A 76 15.24 6.70 -2.45
C ASN A 76 15.64 5.40 -3.18
N GLY A 77 14.74 4.43 -3.26
CA GLY A 77 14.96 3.17 -3.96
C GLY A 77 14.84 3.29 -5.48
N THR A 78 15.15 2.19 -6.17
CA THR A 78 14.90 2.05 -7.62
C THR A 78 14.09 0.76 -7.86
N PRO A 79 12.84 0.84 -8.33
CA PRO A 79 12.10 2.07 -8.60
C PRO A 79 11.80 2.87 -7.32
N SER A 80 11.63 4.18 -7.48
CA SER A 80 11.18 5.06 -6.39
C SER A 80 9.71 4.79 -6.10
N ILE A 81 9.38 4.54 -4.83
CA ILE A 81 8.02 4.29 -4.37
C ILE A 81 7.65 5.35 -3.32
N VAL A 82 6.52 6.02 -3.54
CA VAL A 82 5.96 6.99 -2.60
C VAL A 82 4.71 6.37 -1.97
N ALA A 83 4.68 6.38 -0.64
CA ALA A 83 3.57 5.90 0.18
C ALA A 83 3.30 6.91 1.30
N ASN A 84 2.30 6.63 2.14
CA ASN A 84 1.92 7.45 3.28
C ASN A 84 2.23 6.73 4.59
N GLY A 85 2.14 7.44 5.71
CA GLY A 85 2.32 6.85 7.03
C GLY A 85 2.39 7.90 8.12
N ASN A 86 2.47 7.44 9.35
CA ASN A 86 2.73 8.25 10.53
C ASN A 86 3.71 7.51 11.45
N ASP A 87 3.91 8.00 12.67
CA ASP A 87 4.89 7.42 13.60
C ASP A 87 4.58 5.99 14.06
N LYS A 88 3.35 5.50 13.80
CA LYS A 88 2.86 4.21 14.27
C LYS A 88 2.61 3.21 13.14
N LYS A 89 2.29 3.66 11.94
CA LYS A 89 1.90 2.80 10.82
C LYS A 89 2.38 3.32 9.48
N LEU A 90 2.65 2.40 8.57
CA LEU A 90 2.78 2.67 7.14
C LEU A 90 1.40 2.52 6.50
N ASN A 91 1.06 3.36 5.52
CA ASN A 91 -0.16 3.27 4.73
C ASN A 91 0.18 3.21 3.23
N ILE A 92 -0.21 2.12 2.58
CA ILE A 92 0.08 1.87 1.17
C ILE A 92 -1.19 2.13 0.35
N GLY A 93 -1.14 3.15 -0.52
CA GLY A 93 -2.22 3.43 -1.46
C GLY A 93 -2.20 2.44 -2.63
N VAL A 94 -3.36 1.85 -2.95
CA VAL A 94 -3.47 0.80 -3.98
C VAL A 94 -4.17 1.24 -5.27
N VAL A 95 -4.85 2.40 -5.21
CA VAL A 95 -5.68 2.93 -6.30
C VAL A 95 -4.84 3.31 -7.52
N LEU A 96 -3.68 3.92 -7.30
CA LEU A 96 -2.78 4.41 -8.37
C LEU A 96 -1.78 3.36 -8.87
N LEU A 97 -1.78 2.16 -8.28
CA LEU A 97 -0.91 1.08 -8.72
C LEU A 97 -1.44 0.46 -10.00
N ARG A 98 -0.56 0.24 -10.97
CA ARG A 98 -0.85 -0.66 -12.09
C ARG A 98 -0.71 -2.12 -11.64
N PRO A 99 -1.37 -3.07 -12.31
CA PRO A 99 -1.26 -4.50 -11.98
C PRO A 99 0.18 -5.01 -11.92
N ASP A 100 1.06 -4.56 -12.83
CA ASP A 100 2.48 -4.94 -12.89
C ASP A 100 3.33 -4.36 -11.73
N GLN A 101 2.80 -3.39 -10.99
CA GLN A 101 3.53 -2.71 -9.90
C GLN A 101 3.22 -3.30 -8.52
N VAL A 102 2.15 -4.09 -8.39
CA VAL A 102 1.69 -4.62 -7.09
C VAL A 102 2.77 -5.47 -6.43
N ASP A 103 3.34 -6.42 -7.18
CA ASP A 103 4.41 -7.29 -6.68
C ASP A 103 5.70 -6.53 -6.41
N VAL A 104 6.01 -5.51 -7.22
CA VAL A 104 7.19 -4.66 -7.01
C VAL A 104 7.09 -3.93 -5.68
N VAL A 105 5.94 -3.34 -5.38
CA VAL A 105 5.69 -2.65 -4.11
C VAL A 105 5.75 -3.64 -2.94
N ALA A 106 5.04 -4.77 -3.04
CA ALA A 106 5.02 -5.78 -1.99
C ALA A 106 6.43 -6.30 -1.65
N LYS A 107 7.19 -6.67 -2.68
CA LYS A 107 8.57 -7.13 -2.55
C LYS A 107 9.47 -6.07 -1.92
N ARG A 108 9.40 -4.82 -2.39
CA ARG A 108 10.30 -3.77 -1.91
C ARG A 108 10.02 -3.38 -0.46
N VAL A 109 8.74 -3.28 -0.08
CA VAL A 109 8.37 -3.00 1.32
C VAL A 109 8.82 -4.16 2.22
N LYS A 110 8.60 -5.41 1.78
CA LYS A 110 9.06 -6.59 2.49
C LYS A 110 10.58 -6.58 2.71
N GLU A 111 11.36 -6.32 1.66
CA GLU A 111 12.83 -6.26 1.74
C GLU A 111 13.29 -5.24 2.79
N VAL A 112 12.72 -4.03 2.79
CA VAL A 112 13.09 -2.98 3.74
C VAL A 112 12.76 -3.40 5.17
N LEU A 113 11.59 -4.00 5.40
CA LEU A 113 11.21 -4.51 6.73
C LEU A 113 12.11 -5.67 7.16
N GLN A 114 12.45 -6.59 6.26
CA GLN A 114 13.30 -7.75 6.55
C GLN A 114 14.74 -7.37 6.89
N GLN A 115 15.27 -6.30 6.30
CA GLN A 115 16.60 -5.80 6.63
C GLN A 115 16.72 -5.22 8.05
N ALA A 116 15.58 -4.97 8.70
CA ALA A 116 15.51 -4.39 10.04
C ALA A 116 15.08 -5.39 11.13
N VAL A 117 14.92 -6.68 10.80
CA VAL A 117 14.65 -7.77 11.77
C VAL A 117 15.88 -8.03 12.64
#